data_AF-Q1I8G5-F1
#
_entry.id   AF-Q1I8G5-F1
#
_cell.length_a   1.000
_cell.length_b   1.000
_cell.length_c   1.000
_cell.angle_alpha   90.00
_cell.angle_beta   90.00
_cell.angle_gamma   90.00
#
_symmetry.space_group_name_H-M   'P 1'
#
loop_
_entity.id
_entity.type
_entity.pdbx_description
1 polymer ?
#
loop_
_entity_poly.entity_id
_entity_poly.type
_entity_poly.pdbx_seq_one_letter_code
_entity_poly.pdbx_strand_id
1 'polypeptide(L)'
;MDRPHAISPAETGGHYLRRHWRGELSLARTFWLDCVLLNLLCALMLTALCLVLAGETLDPLLAASVLLALIVLVPALWAWQLVGLWRSARRHGQFTGVVVPLLILAGLAQTAYVVRTDVYPAFISSFHQAFDASSAPPGQYVDAQLAKLRQPGQLDSYLRNIPLYYLVHQVDPDEYQPILGEAMRSLEQASSFSEFDELTKQTASNLSVALALDAPASTQTTFWQAMLEITQTLQQDSPQDCAGLLADQLEVDQRLLARLPADAMARLQQGFQEMVGAALHTPAPTPPGATALADLDDILGRLQEHRPNAYDYISNPKQHLDDADGVCQVHVEFYRQVLALPAPRAGEALRLLPTYAQGG
;
A
#
# COMPACT_ATOMS: atom_id res chain seq x y z
N MET A 1 -14.01 68.84 18.13
CA MET A 1 -12.72 68.68 18.84
C MET A 1 -12.89 67.49 19.77
N ASP A 2 -12.63 66.28 19.29
CA ASP A 2 -12.53 65.08 20.11
C ASP A 2 -11.16 64.47 19.88
N ARG A 3 -10.39 64.34 20.96
CA ARG A 3 -9.02 63.84 20.93
C ARG A 3 -9.02 62.35 20.54
N PRO A 4 -8.13 61.89 19.66
CA PRO A 4 -7.85 60.46 19.55
C PRO A 4 -7.29 59.99 20.89
N HIS A 5 -7.91 58.98 21.49
CA HIS A 5 -7.34 58.27 22.64
C HIS A 5 -6.02 57.64 22.20
N ALA A 6 -4.92 58.32 22.51
CA ALA A 6 -3.59 57.75 22.47
C ALA A 6 -3.55 56.61 23.48
N ILE A 7 -3.44 55.39 22.99
CA ILE A 7 -3.13 54.21 23.80
C ILE A 7 -1.70 54.41 24.30
N SER A 8 -1.54 54.64 25.61
CA SER A 8 -0.22 54.68 26.25
C SER A 8 0.54 53.38 25.98
N PRO A 9 1.82 53.41 25.57
CA PRO A 9 2.62 52.21 25.28
C PRO A 9 3.18 51.53 26.55
N ALA A 10 2.54 51.69 27.70
CA ALA A 10 2.96 51.08 28.95
C ALA A 10 2.07 49.85 29.27
N GLU A 11 2.72 48.70 29.48
CA GLU A 11 2.19 47.37 29.84
C GLU A 11 2.01 46.31 28.74
N THR A 12 2.83 46.28 27.69
CA THR A 12 2.87 45.13 26.75
C THR A 12 3.79 43.99 27.21
N GLY A 13 3.86 43.72 28.52
CA GLY A 13 4.76 42.71 29.13
C GLY A 13 4.20 41.30 29.26
N GLY A 14 3.10 40.97 28.57
CA GLY A 14 2.50 39.62 28.62
C GLY A 14 2.98 38.71 27.49
N HIS A 15 3.42 37.49 27.83
CA HIS A 15 3.71 36.43 26.85
C HIS A 15 2.55 36.27 25.83
N TYR A 16 2.89 36.14 24.54
CA TYR A 16 1.94 36.08 23.41
C TYR A 16 0.77 35.11 23.65
N LEU A 17 1.07 33.89 24.14
CA LEU A 17 0.08 32.85 24.46
C LEU A 17 -1.01 33.33 25.42
N ARG A 18 -0.63 34.10 26.44
CA ARG A 18 -1.55 34.63 27.46
C ARG A 18 -2.42 35.74 26.89
N ARG A 19 -1.86 36.59 26.01
CA ARG A 19 -2.58 37.68 25.35
C ARG A 19 -3.62 37.15 24.36
N HIS A 20 -3.25 36.14 23.57
CA HIS A 20 -4.18 35.41 22.71
C HIS A 20 -5.34 34.81 23.52
N TRP A 21 -5.01 34.04 24.56
CA TRP A 21 -6.02 33.40 25.42
C TRP A 21 -6.99 34.40 26.07
N ARG A 22 -6.54 35.62 26.37
CA ARG A 22 -7.38 36.71 26.91
C ARG A 22 -8.15 37.49 25.83
N GLY A 23 -7.97 37.17 24.55
CA GLY A 23 -8.58 37.87 23.43
C GLY A 23 -8.09 39.32 23.28
N GLU A 24 -6.84 39.60 23.67
CA GLU A 24 -6.22 40.94 23.54
C GLU A 24 -5.62 41.19 22.15
N LEU A 25 -5.56 40.17 21.30
CA LEU A 25 -5.12 40.28 19.91
C LEU A 25 -6.28 40.71 19.00
N SER A 26 -5.95 41.36 17.89
CA SER A 26 -6.94 41.72 16.86
C SER A 26 -7.51 40.46 16.21
N LEU A 27 -8.82 40.46 15.88
CA LEU A 27 -9.50 39.33 15.24
C LEU A 27 -8.76 38.79 14.00
N ALA A 28 -8.25 39.67 13.13
CA ALA A 28 -7.54 39.26 11.93
C ALA A 28 -6.24 38.48 12.24
N ARG A 29 -5.44 38.94 13.21
CA ARG A 29 -4.22 38.23 13.65
C ARG A 29 -4.56 36.87 14.25
N THR A 30 -5.53 36.85 15.16
CA THR A 30 -6.01 35.62 15.81
C THR A 30 -6.48 34.59 14.79
N PHE A 31 -7.23 35.02 13.78
CA PHE A 31 -7.72 34.13 12.73
C PHE A 31 -6.60 33.63 11.81
N TRP A 32 -5.80 34.53 11.22
CA TRP A 32 -4.82 34.13 10.20
C TRP A 32 -3.58 33.45 10.77
N LEU A 33 -3.04 33.95 11.88
CA LEU A 33 -1.80 33.42 12.46
C LEU A 33 -2.10 32.22 13.36
N ASP A 34 -3.01 32.40 14.31
CA ASP A 34 -3.21 31.40 15.35
C ASP A 34 -4.13 30.26 14.89
N CYS A 35 -5.13 30.53 14.04
CA CYS A 35 -6.00 29.46 13.49
C CYS A 35 -5.48 28.94 12.15
N VAL A 36 -5.34 29.77 11.11
CA VAL A 36 -5.04 29.27 9.76
C VAL A 36 -3.59 28.78 9.63
N LEU A 37 -2.60 29.65 9.85
CA LEU A 37 -1.19 29.32 9.66
C LEU A 37 -0.74 28.18 10.57
N LEU A 38 -1.11 28.23 11.85
CA LEU A 38 -0.73 27.20 12.81
C LEU A 38 -1.33 25.83 12.47
N ASN A 39 -2.61 25.77 12.06
CA ASN A 39 -3.20 24.49 11.62
C ASN A 39 -2.57 23.98 10.33
N LEU A 40 -2.20 24.85 9.37
CA LEU A 40 -1.46 24.43 8.18
C LEU A 40 -0.09 23.83 8.52
N LEU A 41 0.66 24.46 9.42
CA LEU A 41 1.95 23.95 9.89
C LEU A 41 1.79 22.62 10.63
N CYS A 42 0.79 22.51 11.51
CA CYS A 42 0.49 21.26 12.21
C CYS A 42 0.08 20.15 11.23
N ALA A 43 -0.72 20.45 10.21
CA ALA A 43 -1.11 19.48 9.18
C ALA A 43 0.12 18.98 8.41
N LEU A 44 0.99 19.88 7.96
CA LEU A 44 2.24 19.50 7.27
C LEU A 44 3.15 18.63 8.15
N MET A 45 3.34 19.00 9.43
CA MET A 45 4.13 18.22 10.37
C MET A 45 3.52 16.85 10.64
N LEU A 46 2.19 16.76 10.80
CA LEU A 46 1.49 15.48 10.98
C LEU A 46 1.59 14.61 9.73
N THR A 47 1.45 15.17 8.54
CA THR A 47 1.64 14.43 7.28
C THR A 47 3.07 13.91 7.15
N ALA A 48 4.08 14.76 7.41
CA ALA A 48 5.48 14.34 7.39
C ALA A 48 5.76 13.24 8.42
N LEU A 49 5.21 13.38 9.64
CA LEU A 49 5.28 12.35 10.67
C LEU A 49 4.67 11.04 10.16
N CYS A 50 3.43 11.04 9.65
CA CYS A 50 2.80 9.84 9.10
C CYS A 50 3.64 9.19 7.98
N LEU A 51 4.26 9.98 7.11
CA LEU A 51 5.13 9.44 6.04
C LEU A 51 6.38 8.76 6.58
N VAL A 52 6.97 9.31 7.64
CA VAL A 52 8.10 8.67 8.35
C VAL A 52 7.62 7.39 9.03
N LEU A 53 6.46 7.45 9.71
CA LEU A 53 5.95 6.29 10.44
C LEU A 53 5.49 5.15 9.52
N ALA A 54 5.08 5.45 8.29
CA ALA A 54 4.69 4.45 7.30
C ALA A 54 5.89 3.71 6.67
N GLY A 55 7.11 4.26 6.78
CA GLY A 55 8.29 3.73 6.10
C GLY A 55 9.21 2.86 6.95
N GLU A 56 9.01 2.78 8.27
CA GLU A 56 9.88 2.04 9.18
C GLU A 56 9.13 1.20 10.19
N THR A 57 9.74 0.08 10.60
CA THR A 57 9.33 -0.68 11.80
C THR A 57 9.70 0.13 13.04
N LEU A 58 8.83 1.05 13.46
CA LEU A 58 9.04 1.81 14.69
C LEU A 58 9.02 0.90 15.90
N ASP A 59 9.86 1.24 16.88
CA ASP A 59 9.73 0.73 18.24
C ASP A 59 8.28 0.99 18.75
N PRO A 60 7.54 -0.06 19.16
CA PRO A 60 6.19 0.08 19.71
C PRO A 60 6.08 1.11 20.84
N LEU A 61 7.12 1.26 21.66
CA LEU A 61 7.14 2.22 22.76
C LEU A 61 7.21 3.67 22.26
N LEU A 62 8.00 3.90 21.21
CA LEU A 62 8.08 5.21 20.56
C LEU A 62 6.76 5.57 19.89
N ALA A 63 6.16 4.63 19.16
CA ALA A 63 4.86 4.82 18.52
C ALA A 63 3.75 5.16 19.53
N ALA A 64 3.68 4.42 20.65
CA ALA A 64 2.73 4.70 21.72
C ALA A 64 2.96 6.08 22.37
N SER A 65 4.23 6.47 22.57
CA SER A 65 4.59 7.77 23.16
C SER A 65 4.19 8.93 22.24
N VAL A 66 4.42 8.80 20.93
CA VAL A 66 4.01 9.79 19.93
C VAL A 66 2.48 9.92 19.90
N LEU A 67 1.76 8.80 19.89
CA LEU A 67 0.29 8.81 19.89
C LEU A 67 -0.27 9.49 21.14
N LEU A 68 0.28 9.18 22.33
CA LEU A 68 -0.13 9.81 23.59
C LEU A 68 0.13 11.32 23.57
N ALA A 69 1.28 11.75 23.05
CA ALA A 69 1.59 13.17 22.91
C ALA A 69 0.58 13.88 22.00
N LEU A 70 0.18 13.27 20.88
CA LEU A 70 -0.83 13.83 19.97
C LEU A 70 -2.21 13.95 20.62
N ILE A 71 -2.63 12.93 21.38
CA ILE A 71 -3.92 12.91 22.11
C ILE A 71 -4.01 14.06 23.12
N VAL A 72 -2.90 14.49 23.70
CA VAL A 72 -2.88 15.58 24.69
C VAL A 72 -2.66 16.95 24.03
N LEU A 73 -1.68 17.06 23.14
CA LEU A 73 -1.24 18.35 22.59
C LEU A 73 -2.24 18.93 21.60
N VAL A 74 -2.86 18.10 20.75
CA VAL A 74 -3.80 18.61 19.73
C VAL A 74 -5.05 19.22 20.36
N PRO A 75 -5.75 18.56 21.31
CA PRO A 75 -6.91 19.16 21.98
C PRO A 75 -6.54 20.40 22.80
N ALA A 76 -5.37 20.41 23.46
CA ALA A 76 -4.91 21.57 24.21
C ALA A 76 -4.68 22.78 23.28
N LEU A 77 -4.08 22.55 22.11
CA LEU A 77 -3.87 23.57 21.09
C LEU A 77 -5.21 24.08 20.54
N TRP A 78 -6.14 23.19 20.22
CA TRP A 78 -7.49 23.55 19.76
C TRP A 78 -8.24 24.39 20.79
N ALA A 79 -8.21 23.99 22.06
CA ALA A 79 -8.84 24.75 23.14
C ALA A 79 -8.24 26.16 23.24
N TRP A 80 -6.91 26.27 23.14
CA TRP A 80 -6.21 27.55 23.13
C TRP A 80 -6.64 28.45 21.97
N GLN A 81 -6.64 27.93 20.74
CA GLN A 81 -7.06 28.64 19.53
C GLN A 81 -8.52 29.12 19.59
N LEU A 82 -9.45 28.22 19.95
CA LEU A 82 -10.88 28.51 19.95
C LEU A 82 -11.26 29.53 21.04
N VAL A 83 -10.70 29.40 22.24
CA VAL A 83 -10.98 30.34 23.34
C VAL A 83 -10.42 31.73 23.02
N GLY A 84 -9.21 31.81 22.46
CA GLY A 84 -8.63 33.09 22.07
C GLY A 84 -9.41 33.75 20.95
N LEU A 85 -9.82 32.99 19.92
CA LEU A 85 -10.67 33.49 18.83
C LEU A 85 -12.03 33.97 19.34
N TRP A 86 -12.70 33.19 20.18
CA TRP A 86 -13.99 33.54 20.78
C TRP A 86 -13.91 34.85 21.57
N ARG A 87 -12.92 34.97 22.46
CA ARG A 87 -12.74 36.17 23.30
C ARG A 87 -12.34 37.39 22.47
N SER A 88 -11.48 37.20 21.47
CA SER A 88 -11.10 38.24 20.52
C SER A 88 -12.31 38.78 19.76
N ALA A 89 -13.18 37.89 19.25
CA ALA A 89 -14.36 38.26 18.48
C ALA A 89 -15.38 39.05 19.31
N ARG A 90 -15.61 38.65 20.57
CA ARG A 90 -16.50 39.37 21.51
C ARG A 90 -16.02 40.78 21.85
N ARG A 91 -14.70 41.03 21.82
CA ARG A 91 -14.13 42.34 22.14
C ARG A 91 -14.17 43.35 20.97
N HIS A 92 -14.15 42.88 19.73
CA HIS A 92 -13.94 43.73 18.55
C HIS A 92 -15.21 44.12 17.76
N GLY A 93 -16.39 43.60 18.10
CA GLY A 93 -17.63 44.02 17.45
C GLY A 93 -18.86 43.24 17.86
N GLN A 94 -20.03 43.90 17.86
CA GLN A 94 -21.31 43.27 18.22
C GLN A 94 -21.70 42.15 17.24
N PHE A 95 -21.47 42.35 15.93
CA PHE A 95 -21.75 41.33 14.92
C PHE A 95 -20.78 40.14 15.02
N THR A 96 -19.47 40.39 14.99
CA THR A 96 -18.44 39.34 15.08
C THR A 96 -18.50 38.58 16.41
N GLY A 97 -18.89 39.26 17.50
CA GLY A 97 -19.07 38.67 18.82
C GLY A 97 -20.24 37.70 18.95
N VAL A 98 -21.11 37.62 17.94
CA VAL A 98 -22.20 36.61 17.84
C VAL A 98 -21.86 35.57 16.78
N VAL A 99 -21.46 36.01 15.58
CA VAL A 99 -21.25 35.11 14.43
C VAL A 99 -20.09 34.13 14.66
N VAL A 100 -18.94 34.61 15.16
CA VAL A 100 -17.76 33.75 15.35
C VAL A 100 -18.02 32.65 16.39
N PRO A 101 -18.60 32.94 17.57
CA PRO A 101 -19.07 31.91 18.48
C PRO A 101 -19.99 30.85 17.87
N LEU A 102 -20.97 31.25 17.05
CA LEU A 102 -21.89 30.31 16.39
C LEU A 102 -21.15 29.40 15.41
N LEU A 103 -20.20 29.95 14.63
CA LEU A 103 -19.36 29.16 13.73
C LEU A 103 -18.45 28.19 14.50
N ILE A 104 -17.89 28.62 15.64
CA ILE A 104 -17.11 27.73 16.51
C ILE A 104 -17.98 26.57 17.03
N LEU A 105 -19.21 26.85 17.48
CA LEU A 105 -20.13 25.81 17.94
C LEU A 105 -20.54 24.85 16.83
N ALA A 106 -20.84 25.38 15.63
CA ALA A 106 -21.14 24.56 14.46
C ALA A 106 -19.94 23.68 14.06
N GLY A 107 -18.73 24.23 14.10
CA GLY A 107 -17.49 23.49 13.86
C GLY A 107 -17.28 22.39 14.90
N LEU A 108 -17.47 22.68 16.20
CA LEU A 108 -17.38 21.66 17.25
C LEU A 108 -18.43 20.55 17.09
N ALA A 109 -19.65 20.89 16.68
CA ALA A 109 -20.69 19.92 16.40
C ALA A 109 -20.33 19.03 15.19
N GLN A 110 -19.81 19.63 14.11
CA GLN A 110 -19.32 18.89 12.95
C GLN A 110 -18.15 17.98 13.32
N THR A 111 -17.18 18.47 14.09
CA THR A 111 -16.05 17.65 14.57
C THR A 111 -16.55 16.51 15.46
N ALA A 112 -17.48 16.77 16.37
CA ALA A 112 -18.07 15.72 17.21
C ALA A 112 -18.82 14.67 16.38
N TYR A 113 -19.50 15.09 15.31
CA TYR A 113 -20.15 14.18 14.37
C TYR A 113 -19.12 13.29 13.66
N VAL A 114 -18.08 13.87 13.04
CA VAL A 114 -16.99 13.14 12.37
C VAL A 114 -16.27 12.20 13.34
N VAL A 115 -15.97 12.66 14.56
CA VAL A 115 -15.36 11.82 15.59
C VAL A 115 -16.28 10.64 15.93
N ARG A 116 -17.59 10.86 16.03
CA ARG A 116 -18.54 9.79 16.33
C ARG A 116 -18.70 8.80 15.18
N THR A 117 -18.75 9.26 13.93
CA THR A 117 -19.06 8.41 12.77
C THR A 117 -17.83 7.70 12.22
N ASP A 118 -16.67 8.38 12.23
CA ASP A 118 -15.50 7.91 11.48
C ASP A 118 -14.37 7.52 12.45
N VAL A 119 -13.99 8.42 13.35
CA VAL A 119 -12.81 8.24 14.20
C VAL A 119 -13.07 7.22 15.31
N TYR A 120 -14.20 7.32 16.02
CA TYR A 120 -14.50 6.46 17.16
C TYR A 120 -14.66 5.00 16.75
N PRO A 121 -15.43 4.63 15.70
CA PRO A 121 -15.51 3.24 15.28
C PRO A 121 -14.17 2.68 14.81
N ALA A 122 -13.39 3.45 14.04
CA ALA A 122 -12.06 3.04 13.60
C ALA A 122 -11.09 2.86 14.77
N PHE A 123 -11.08 3.80 15.72
CA PHE A 123 -10.26 3.74 16.92
C PHE A 123 -10.66 2.57 17.81
N ILE A 124 -11.95 2.36 18.08
CA ILE A 124 -12.45 1.25 18.89
C ILE A 124 -12.13 -0.09 18.22
N SER A 125 -12.33 -0.20 16.91
CA SER A 125 -11.95 -1.41 16.16
C SER A 125 -10.45 -1.69 16.28
N SER A 126 -9.61 -0.66 16.10
CA SER A 126 -8.15 -0.79 16.19
C SER A 126 -7.67 -1.05 17.61
N PHE A 127 -8.34 -0.47 18.61
CA PHE A 127 -8.03 -0.67 20.02
C PHE A 127 -8.44 -2.06 20.49
N HIS A 128 -9.63 -2.54 20.14
CA HIS A 128 -10.00 -3.94 20.41
C HIS A 128 -9.01 -4.88 19.75
N GLN A 129 -8.66 -4.61 18.49
CA GLN A 129 -7.61 -5.34 17.81
C GLN A 129 -6.27 -5.34 18.59
N ALA A 130 -5.71 -4.17 18.92
CA ALA A 130 -4.45 -4.11 19.64
C ALA A 130 -4.51 -4.70 21.07
N PHE A 131 -5.59 -4.46 21.79
CA PHE A 131 -5.78 -4.92 23.17
C PHE A 131 -5.97 -6.43 23.22
N ASP A 132 -6.80 -6.99 22.35
CA ASP A 132 -7.00 -8.43 22.23
C ASP A 132 -5.71 -9.12 21.75
N ALA A 133 -4.89 -8.46 20.91
CA ALA A 133 -3.56 -8.94 20.50
C ALA A 133 -2.54 -8.97 21.66
N SER A 134 -2.63 -8.02 22.58
CA SER A 134 -1.69 -7.87 23.70
C SER A 134 -2.02 -8.69 24.95
N SER A 135 -3.29 -9.08 25.11
CA SER A 135 -3.81 -9.76 26.30
C SER A 135 -4.08 -11.25 26.10
N ALA A 136 -4.10 -11.72 24.86
CA ALA A 136 -4.22 -13.13 24.53
C ALA A 136 -2.85 -13.84 24.52
N PRO A 137 -2.77 -15.13 24.92
CA PRO A 137 -1.60 -15.95 24.67
C PRO A 137 -1.29 -16.00 23.16
N PRO A 138 -0.02 -16.14 22.75
CA PRO A 138 0.34 -16.29 21.34
C PRO A 138 -0.47 -17.43 20.70
N GLY A 139 -1.32 -17.09 19.72
CA GLY A 139 -2.18 -18.07 19.01
C GLY A 139 -3.68 -17.77 18.98
N GLN A 140 -4.21 -16.87 19.82
CA GLN A 140 -5.68 -16.64 19.90
C GLN A 140 -6.20 -15.48 19.03
N TYR A 141 -5.37 -14.47 18.78
CA TYR A 141 -5.73 -13.31 17.95
C TYR A 141 -6.03 -13.68 16.47
N VAL A 142 -5.39 -14.75 16.09
CA VAL A 142 -5.46 -15.48 14.84
C VAL A 142 -6.89 -16.03 14.54
N ASP A 143 -7.71 -16.29 15.56
CA ASP A 143 -9.05 -16.87 15.40
C ASP A 143 -10.16 -15.85 15.10
N ALA A 144 -10.01 -14.60 15.58
CA ALA A 144 -11.02 -13.56 15.37
C ALA A 144 -11.12 -13.14 13.89
N GLN A 145 -10.00 -13.14 13.18
CA GLN A 145 -9.97 -12.92 11.73
C GLN A 145 -10.64 -14.08 10.97
N LEU A 146 -10.37 -15.33 11.35
CA LEU A 146 -11.09 -16.48 10.79
C LEU A 146 -12.60 -16.39 11.06
N ALA A 147 -13.01 -16.01 12.27
CA ALA A 147 -14.42 -15.80 12.61
C ALA A 147 -15.06 -14.69 11.76
N LYS A 148 -14.33 -13.61 11.46
CA LYS A 148 -14.78 -12.57 10.52
C LYS A 148 -14.95 -13.14 9.10
N LEU A 149 -13.98 -13.90 8.60
CA LEU A 149 -14.06 -14.49 7.25
C LEU A 149 -15.24 -15.46 7.09
N ARG A 150 -15.65 -16.13 8.18
CA ARG A 150 -16.84 -17.01 8.20
C ARG A 150 -18.17 -16.25 8.14
N GLN A 151 -18.17 -14.93 8.34
CA GLN A 151 -19.38 -14.13 8.16
C GLN A 151 -19.76 -14.05 6.66
N PRO A 152 -21.06 -13.95 6.33
CA PRO A 152 -21.52 -13.90 4.94
C PRO A 152 -20.79 -12.82 4.12
N GLY A 153 -20.20 -13.25 2.98
CA GLY A 153 -19.52 -12.36 2.03
C GLY A 153 -18.13 -11.87 2.44
N GLN A 154 -17.65 -12.13 3.66
CA GLN A 154 -16.33 -11.65 4.09
C GLN A 154 -15.20 -12.44 3.43
N LEU A 155 -15.33 -13.76 3.31
CA LEU A 155 -14.36 -14.58 2.58
C LEU A 155 -14.22 -14.15 1.12
N ASP A 156 -15.34 -13.99 0.41
CA ASP A 156 -15.36 -13.52 -0.98
C ASP A 156 -14.73 -12.12 -1.12
N SER A 157 -15.05 -11.20 -0.20
CA SER A 157 -14.40 -9.89 -0.17
C SER A 157 -12.89 -9.96 0.09
N TYR A 158 -12.44 -10.90 0.91
CA TYR A 158 -11.03 -11.11 1.20
C TYR A 158 -10.30 -11.71 -0.01
N LEU A 159 -10.86 -12.74 -0.66
CA LEU A 159 -10.27 -13.35 -1.85
C LEU A 159 -10.14 -12.34 -2.99
N ARG A 160 -11.15 -11.49 -3.20
CA ARG A 160 -11.10 -10.43 -4.23
C ARG A 160 -10.08 -9.30 -3.94
N ASN A 161 -9.45 -9.26 -2.76
CA ASN A 161 -8.29 -8.39 -2.55
C ASN A 161 -7.00 -8.97 -3.13
N ILE A 162 -7.00 -10.26 -3.50
CA ILE A 162 -5.89 -10.89 -4.21
C ILE A 162 -6.09 -10.62 -5.72
N PRO A 163 -5.17 -9.92 -6.40
CA PRO A 163 -5.37 -9.45 -7.77
C PRO A 163 -5.76 -10.55 -8.77
N LEU A 164 -5.16 -11.74 -8.65
CA LEU A 164 -5.50 -12.87 -9.52
C LEU A 164 -6.95 -13.31 -9.35
N TYR A 165 -7.43 -13.46 -8.13
CA TYR A 165 -8.80 -13.89 -7.86
C TYR A 165 -9.83 -12.83 -8.26
N TYR A 166 -9.52 -11.55 -8.05
CA TYR A 166 -10.32 -10.46 -8.60
C TYR A 166 -10.46 -10.59 -10.12
N LEU A 167 -9.35 -10.86 -10.81
CA LEU A 167 -9.32 -10.98 -12.25
C LEU A 167 -10.10 -12.22 -12.75
N VAL A 168 -9.88 -13.39 -12.14
CA VAL A 168 -10.64 -14.61 -12.49
C VAL A 168 -12.13 -14.37 -12.30
N HIS A 169 -12.55 -13.81 -11.17
CA HIS A 169 -13.95 -13.45 -10.93
C HIS A 169 -14.52 -12.49 -11.99
N GLN A 170 -13.73 -11.53 -12.49
CA GLN A 170 -14.17 -10.60 -13.53
C GLN A 170 -14.30 -11.26 -14.91
N VAL A 171 -13.37 -12.15 -15.24
CA VAL A 171 -13.22 -12.73 -16.57
C VAL A 171 -14.09 -13.96 -16.75
N ASP A 172 -14.13 -14.83 -15.74
CA ASP A 172 -14.93 -16.04 -15.71
C ASP A 172 -15.47 -16.30 -14.29
N PRO A 173 -16.69 -15.82 -13.99
CA PRO A 173 -17.32 -16.03 -12.68
C PRO A 173 -17.59 -17.50 -12.34
N ASP A 174 -17.71 -18.38 -13.34
CA ASP A 174 -17.98 -19.80 -13.15
C ASP A 174 -16.71 -20.51 -12.66
N GLU A 175 -15.55 -20.19 -13.25
CA GLU A 175 -14.23 -20.67 -12.79
C GLU A 175 -13.80 -20.10 -11.41
N TYR A 176 -14.37 -18.97 -10.99
CA TYR A 176 -14.14 -18.45 -9.64
C TYR A 176 -14.87 -19.26 -8.55
N GLN A 177 -16.01 -19.90 -8.85
CA GLN A 177 -16.78 -20.64 -7.83
C GLN A 177 -16.01 -21.79 -7.18
N PRO A 178 -15.27 -22.64 -7.93
CA PRO A 178 -14.40 -23.66 -7.34
C PRO A 178 -13.34 -23.10 -6.40
N ILE A 179 -12.74 -21.95 -6.74
CA ILE A 179 -11.73 -21.27 -5.91
C ILE A 179 -12.34 -20.86 -4.57
N LEU A 180 -13.52 -20.21 -4.61
CA LEU A 180 -14.25 -19.84 -3.40
C LEU A 180 -14.61 -21.08 -2.56
N GLY A 181 -15.05 -22.16 -3.19
CA GLY A 181 -15.39 -23.42 -2.52
C GLY A 181 -14.20 -24.12 -1.86
N GLU A 182 -13.02 -24.11 -2.49
CA GLU A 182 -11.78 -24.60 -1.87
C GLU A 182 -11.36 -23.72 -0.70
N ALA A 183 -11.35 -22.40 -0.88
CA ALA A 183 -11.02 -21.47 0.20
C ALA A 183 -11.97 -21.59 1.39
N MET A 184 -13.26 -21.86 1.17
CA MET A 184 -14.22 -22.17 2.25
C MET A 184 -13.80 -23.43 3.03
N ARG A 185 -13.42 -24.51 2.33
CA ARG A 185 -12.93 -25.74 2.97
C ARG A 185 -11.63 -25.51 3.73
N SER A 186 -10.68 -24.75 3.17
CA SER A 186 -9.45 -24.38 3.86
C SER A 186 -9.73 -23.53 5.10
N LEU A 187 -10.69 -22.60 5.03
CA LEU A 187 -11.08 -21.74 6.17
C LEU A 187 -11.72 -22.53 7.33
N GLU A 188 -12.43 -23.61 7.01
CA GLU A 188 -13.01 -24.51 8.03
C GLU A 188 -11.94 -25.34 8.75
N GLN A 189 -10.85 -25.68 8.05
CA GLN A 189 -9.78 -26.54 8.56
C GLN A 189 -8.61 -25.76 9.17
N ALA A 190 -8.42 -24.50 8.79
CA ALA A 190 -7.31 -23.68 9.25
C ALA A 190 -7.35 -23.47 10.75
N SER A 191 -6.21 -23.77 11.39
CA SER A 191 -5.98 -23.49 12.81
C SER A 191 -5.65 -22.02 13.04
N SER A 192 -5.27 -21.31 11.97
CA SER A 192 -4.89 -19.91 12.05
C SER A 192 -5.23 -19.08 10.80
N PHE A 193 -5.52 -17.78 10.98
CA PHE A 193 -5.57 -16.85 9.85
C PHE A 193 -4.26 -16.82 9.08
N SER A 194 -3.10 -16.87 9.75
CA SER A 194 -1.79 -16.89 9.07
C SER A 194 -1.64 -18.11 8.17
N GLU A 195 -1.97 -19.31 8.68
CA GLU A 195 -1.97 -20.55 7.88
C GLU A 195 -2.94 -20.43 6.71
N PHE A 196 -4.16 -19.92 6.95
CA PHE A 196 -5.15 -19.70 5.89
C PHE A 196 -4.68 -18.70 4.82
N ASP A 197 -4.12 -17.55 5.23
CA ASP A 197 -3.64 -16.48 4.36
C ASP A 197 -2.46 -16.96 3.51
N GLU A 198 -1.50 -17.65 4.13
CA GLU A 198 -0.35 -18.24 3.45
C GLU A 198 -0.79 -19.29 2.42
N LEU A 199 -1.66 -20.22 2.82
CA LEU A 199 -2.19 -21.25 1.92
C LEU A 199 -3.00 -20.65 0.76
N THR A 200 -3.78 -19.60 1.04
CA THR A 200 -4.58 -18.90 0.02
C THR A 200 -3.70 -18.18 -0.99
N LYS A 201 -2.64 -17.50 -0.54
CA LYS A 201 -1.65 -16.85 -1.41
C LYS A 201 -0.85 -17.86 -2.20
N GLN A 202 -0.44 -18.97 -1.58
CA GLN A 202 0.24 -20.06 -2.27
C GLN A 202 -0.63 -20.68 -3.35
N THR A 203 -1.93 -20.87 -3.08
CA THR A 203 -2.90 -21.36 -4.07
C THR A 203 -3.03 -20.39 -5.25
N ALA A 204 -3.07 -19.08 -4.98
CA ALA A 204 -3.09 -18.06 -6.04
C ALA A 204 -1.80 -18.10 -6.87
N SER A 205 -0.64 -18.28 -6.24
CA SER A 205 0.63 -18.43 -6.93
C SER A 205 0.64 -19.67 -7.83
N ASN A 206 0.20 -20.83 -7.33
CA ASN A 206 0.10 -22.06 -8.13
C ASN A 206 -0.87 -21.91 -9.31
N LEU A 207 -2.01 -21.23 -9.09
CA LEU A 207 -2.96 -20.94 -10.14
C LEU A 207 -2.37 -20.00 -11.21
N SER A 208 -1.60 -18.99 -10.81
CA SER A 208 -0.95 -18.09 -11.78
C SER A 208 0.04 -18.83 -12.68
N VAL A 209 0.79 -19.79 -12.12
CA VAL A 209 1.68 -20.69 -12.87
C VAL A 209 0.91 -21.56 -13.85
N ALA A 210 -0.18 -22.20 -13.40
CA ALA A 210 -1.01 -23.04 -14.26
C ALA A 210 -1.62 -22.23 -15.42
N LEU A 211 -2.17 -21.05 -15.13
CA LEU A 211 -2.72 -20.15 -16.14
C LEU A 211 -1.66 -19.65 -17.12
N ALA A 212 -0.45 -19.34 -16.65
CA ALA A 212 0.65 -18.96 -17.54
C ALA A 212 1.05 -20.12 -18.47
N LEU A 213 1.06 -21.37 -17.97
CA LEU A 213 1.33 -22.55 -18.79
C LEU A 213 0.24 -22.81 -19.82
N ASP A 214 -1.03 -22.61 -19.47
CA ASP A 214 -2.18 -22.86 -20.36
C ASP A 214 -2.45 -21.68 -21.31
N ALA A 215 -1.93 -20.50 -21.04
CA ALA A 215 -2.09 -19.35 -21.92
C ALA A 215 -1.43 -19.57 -23.30
N PRO A 216 -2.08 -19.18 -24.41
CA PRO A 216 -1.47 -19.22 -25.74
C PRO A 216 -0.17 -18.43 -25.82
N ALA A 217 0.82 -18.94 -26.56
CA ALA A 217 2.10 -18.25 -26.75
C ALA A 217 1.96 -16.80 -27.25
N SER A 218 0.91 -16.50 -28.02
CA SER A 218 0.64 -15.15 -28.52
C SER A 218 0.35 -14.12 -27.43
N THR A 219 -0.15 -14.52 -26.25
CA THR A 219 -0.54 -13.59 -25.17
C THR A 219 0.61 -13.29 -24.20
N GLN A 220 1.67 -14.09 -24.21
CA GLN A 220 2.80 -13.96 -23.29
C GLN A 220 3.64 -12.69 -23.54
N THR A 221 3.90 -12.38 -24.81
CA THR A 221 4.92 -11.39 -25.16
C THR A 221 4.64 -9.98 -24.63
N THR A 222 3.37 -9.54 -24.64
CA THR A 222 2.97 -8.22 -24.10
C THR A 222 3.28 -8.09 -22.61
N PHE A 223 2.92 -9.10 -21.82
CA PHE A 223 3.17 -9.12 -20.38
C PHE A 223 4.67 -9.07 -20.08
N TRP A 224 5.45 -9.92 -20.75
CA TRP A 224 6.89 -10.03 -20.49
C TRP A 224 7.70 -8.85 -21.03
N GLN A 225 7.26 -8.19 -22.11
CA GLN A 225 7.86 -6.93 -22.56
C GLN A 225 7.68 -5.83 -21.52
N ALA A 226 6.48 -5.71 -20.93
CA ALA A 226 6.22 -4.77 -19.85
C ALA A 226 7.04 -5.10 -18.59
N MET A 227 7.16 -6.39 -18.23
CA MET A 227 8.04 -6.82 -17.12
C MET A 227 9.50 -6.47 -17.38
N LEU A 228 10.00 -6.64 -18.61
CA LEU A 228 11.38 -6.28 -18.97
C LEU A 228 11.62 -4.77 -18.80
N GLU A 229 10.67 -3.93 -19.21
CA GLU A 229 10.78 -2.48 -19.08
C GLU A 229 10.75 -2.02 -17.61
N ILE A 230 9.86 -2.60 -16.80
CA ILE A 230 9.78 -2.34 -15.36
C ILE A 230 11.07 -2.74 -14.67
N THR A 231 11.57 -3.95 -14.93
CA THR A 231 12.81 -4.46 -14.32
C THR A 231 14.04 -3.69 -14.78
N GLN A 232 14.10 -3.25 -16.04
CA GLN A 232 15.16 -2.35 -16.53
C GLN A 232 15.13 -0.98 -15.85
N THR A 233 13.95 -0.41 -15.65
CA THR A 233 13.80 0.87 -14.96
C THR A 233 14.27 0.74 -13.52
N LEU A 234 13.78 -0.28 -12.82
CA LEU A 234 14.19 -0.54 -11.43
C LEU A 234 15.68 -0.85 -11.33
N GLN A 235 16.26 -1.60 -12.27
CA GLN A 235 17.70 -1.86 -12.28
C GLN A 235 18.54 -0.56 -12.34
N GLN A 236 18.11 0.42 -13.14
CA GLN A 236 18.84 1.69 -13.28
C GLN A 236 18.72 2.56 -12.02
N ASP A 237 17.58 2.52 -11.35
CA ASP A 237 17.28 3.36 -10.19
C ASP A 237 17.69 2.72 -8.85
N SER A 238 17.34 1.45 -8.64
CA SER A 238 17.52 0.67 -7.41
C SER A 238 17.56 -0.85 -7.71
N PRO A 239 18.76 -1.44 -7.81
CA PRO A 239 18.90 -2.89 -7.97
C PRO A 239 18.19 -3.70 -6.88
N GLN A 240 18.10 -3.17 -5.66
CA GLN A 240 17.38 -3.81 -4.55
C GLN A 240 15.86 -3.90 -4.82
N ASP A 241 15.24 -2.83 -5.32
CA ASP A 241 13.81 -2.86 -5.66
C ASP A 241 13.56 -3.83 -6.82
N CYS A 242 14.45 -3.85 -7.82
CA CYS A 242 14.37 -4.79 -8.92
C CYS A 242 14.49 -6.25 -8.45
N ALA A 243 15.48 -6.58 -7.61
CA ALA A 243 15.69 -7.93 -7.11
C ALA A 243 14.54 -8.37 -6.20
N GLY A 244 14.03 -7.45 -5.36
CA GLY A 244 12.84 -7.68 -4.53
C GLY A 244 11.59 -7.98 -5.36
N LEU A 245 11.40 -7.29 -6.50
CA LEU A 245 10.28 -7.57 -7.42
C LEU A 245 10.39 -8.98 -8.01
N LEU A 246 11.57 -9.34 -8.53
CA LEU A 246 11.84 -10.66 -9.13
C LEU A 246 11.78 -11.79 -8.09
N ALA A 247 12.13 -11.47 -6.85
CA ALA A 247 12.06 -12.37 -5.72
C ALA A 247 10.67 -12.40 -5.06
N ASP A 248 9.62 -11.78 -5.61
CA ASP A 248 8.26 -11.79 -5.01
C ASP A 248 8.27 -11.41 -3.51
N GLN A 249 9.18 -10.51 -3.14
CA GLN A 249 9.37 -9.98 -1.78
C GLN A 249 8.99 -8.49 -1.70
N LEU A 250 8.75 -7.87 -2.86
CA LEU A 250 8.44 -6.44 -2.94
C LEU A 250 6.94 -6.20 -2.79
N GLU A 251 6.58 -5.54 -1.69
CA GLU A 251 5.28 -4.91 -1.58
C GLU A 251 5.24 -3.68 -2.51
N VAL A 252 4.36 -3.73 -3.52
CA VAL A 252 4.19 -2.62 -4.46
C VAL A 252 3.37 -1.52 -3.77
N ASP A 253 4.06 -0.53 -3.20
CA ASP A 253 3.46 0.62 -2.54
C ASP A 253 3.27 1.83 -3.50
N GLN A 254 2.65 2.90 -3.00
CA GLN A 254 2.43 4.11 -3.81
C GLN A 254 3.74 4.81 -4.23
N ARG A 255 4.82 4.66 -3.46
CA ARG A 255 6.11 5.30 -3.75
C ARG A 255 6.81 4.61 -4.91
N LEU A 256 6.81 3.27 -4.89
CA LEU A 256 7.31 2.46 -5.99
C LEU A 256 6.47 2.66 -7.24
N LEU A 257 5.14 2.63 -7.13
CA LEU A 257 4.23 2.88 -8.26
C LEU A 257 4.48 4.24 -8.92
N ALA A 258 4.80 5.28 -8.14
CA ALA A 258 5.11 6.61 -8.67
C ALA A 258 6.43 6.68 -9.46
N ARG A 259 7.32 5.70 -9.29
CA ARG A 259 8.61 5.60 -9.98
C ARG A 259 8.54 4.75 -11.25
N LEU A 260 7.53 3.89 -11.38
CA LEU A 260 7.38 3.01 -12.52
C LEU A 260 6.76 3.71 -13.74
N PRO A 261 7.16 3.34 -14.96
CA PRO A 261 6.56 3.89 -16.18
C PRO A 261 5.07 3.49 -16.25
N ALA A 262 4.19 4.49 -16.21
CA ALA A 262 2.75 4.27 -16.14
C ALA A 262 2.20 3.49 -17.35
N ASP A 263 2.79 3.69 -18.52
CA ASP A 263 2.46 2.98 -19.75
C ASP A 263 2.92 1.51 -19.71
N ALA A 264 4.09 1.22 -19.14
CA ALA A 264 4.54 -0.15 -18.89
C ALA A 264 3.62 -0.86 -17.88
N MET A 265 3.23 -0.18 -16.81
CA MET A 265 2.27 -0.74 -15.82
C MET A 265 0.91 -1.05 -16.46
N ALA A 266 0.40 -0.17 -17.32
CA ALA A 266 -0.84 -0.40 -18.05
C ALA A 266 -0.72 -1.60 -19.01
N ARG A 267 0.40 -1.71 -19.76
CA ARG A 267 0.68 -2.86 -20.62
C ARG A 267 0.83 -4.16 -19.84
N LEU A 268 1.45 -4.12 -18.65
CA LEU A 268 1.59 -5.27 -17.77
C LEU A 268 0.22 -5.78 -17.34
N GLN A 269 -0.65 -4.88 -16.86
CA GLN A 269 -2.01 -5.22 -16.44
C GLN A 269 -2.81 -5.78 -17.62
N GLN A 270 -2.79 -5.11 -18.77
CA GLN A 270 -3.48 -5.58 -19.96
C GLN A 270 -2.99 -6.96 -20.41
N GLY A 271 -1.67 -7.16 -20.48
CA GLY A 271 -1.07 -8.43 -20.86
C GLY A 271 -1.44 -9.56 -19.90
N PHE A 272 -1.48 -9.27 -18.59
CA PHE A 272 -1.91 -10.23 -17.58
C PHE A 272 -3.40 -10.59 -17.74
N GLN A 273 -4.27 -9.60 -17.99
CA GLN A 273 -5.69 -9.82 -18.26
C GLN A 273 -5.92 -10.67 -19.52
N GLU A 274 -5.23 -10.36 -20.62
CA GLU A 274 -5.28 -11.12 -21.87
C GLU A 274 -4.78 -12.56 -21.67
N MET A 275 -3.68 -12.74 -20.94
CA MET A 275 -3.11 -14.05 -20.63
C MET A 275 -4.07 -14.92 -19.82
N VAL A 276 -4.59 -14.40 -18.70
CA VAL A 276 -5.55 -15.11 -17.84
C VAL A 276 -6.84 -15.42 -18.60
N GLY A 277 -7.39 -14.45 -19.33
CA GLY A 277 -8.63 -14.66 -20.09
C GLY A 277 -8.48 -15.67 -21.21
N ALA A 278 -7.35 -15.67 -21.92
CA ALA A 278 -7.07 -16.66 -22.95
C ALA A 278 -6.82 -18.06 -22.37
N ALA A 279 -6.16 -18.17 -21.22
CA ALA A 279 -5.95 -19.46 -20.54
C ALA A 279 -7.27 -20.11 -20.11
N LEU A 280 -8.20 -19.32 -19.56
CA LEU A 280 -9.50 -19.82 -19.09
C LEU A 280 -10.42 -20.25 -20.25
N HIS A 281 -10.46 -19.49 -21.35
CA HIS A 281 -11.43 -19.72 -22.43
C HIS A 281 -10.88 -20.51 -23.63
N THR A 282 -9.58 -20.40 -23.89
CA THR A 282 -8.90 -20.97 -25.06
C THR A 282 -7.54 -21.55 -24.66
N PRO A 283 -7.51 -22.54 -23.74
CA PRO A 283 -6.26 -23.10 -23.26
C PRO A 283 -5.46 -23.70 -24.40
N ALA A 284 -4.17 -23.40 -24.43
CA ALA A 284 -3.25 -24.01 -25.37
C ALA A 284 -3.02 -25.48 -25.00
N PRO A 285 -2.86 -26.38 -25.98
CA PRO A 285 -2.55 -27.77 -25.70
C PRO A 285 -1.20 -27.90 -24.97
N THR A 286 -1.17 -28.75 -23.94
CA THR A 286 0.05 -29.14 -23.21
C THR A 286 0.73 -30.36 -23.85
N PRO A 287 2.07 -30.50 -23.78
CA PRO A 287 3.05 -29.61 -23.14
C PRO A 287 3.75 -28.64 -24.13
N PRO A 288 4.40 -27.58 -23.61
CA PRO A 288 5.23 -26.67 -24.41
C PRO A 288 6.30 -27.44 -25.21
N GLY A 289 6.55 -27.01 -26.44
CA GLY A 289 7.36 -27.78 -27.39
C GLY A 289 8.82 -27.96 -26.95
N ALA A 290 9.43 -29.12 -27.24
CA ALA A 290 10.84 -29.41 -26.93
C ALA A 290 11.83 -28.35 -27.43
N THR A 291 11.47 -27.61 -28.48
CA THR A 291 12.24 -26.47 -29.00
C THR A 291 12.30 -25.30 -28.00
N ALA A 292 11.23 -25.02 -27.26
CA ALA A 292 11.21 -23.93 -26.28
C ALA A 292 12.10 -24.24 -25.06
N LEU A 293 12.12 -25.50 -24.60
CA LEU A 293 13.06 -25.95 -23.57
C LEU A 293 14.52 -25.82 -24.04
N ALA A 294 14.83 -26.29 -25.25
CA ALA A 294 16.16 -26.15 -25.81
C ALA A 294 16.59 -24.68 -25.93
N ASP A 295 15.66 -23.77 -26.31
CA ASP A 295 15.93 -22.34 -26.36
C ASP A 295 16.27 -21.75 -25.00
N LEU A 296 15.55 -22.14 -23.95
CA LEU A 296 15.81 -21.69 -22.58
C LEU A 296 17.15 -22.21 -22.06
N ASP A 297 17.44 -23.50 -22.27
CA ASP A 297 18.70 -24.12 -21.85
C ASP A 297 19.90 -23.46 -22.56
N ASP A 298 19.78 -23.19 -23.87
CA ASP A 298 20.81 -22.51 -24.65
C ASP A 298 21.04 -21.07 -24.16
N ILE A 299 19.97 -20.32 -23.83
CA ILE A 299 20.08 -18.97 -23.29
C ILE A 299 20.73 -18.98 -21.90
N LEU A 300 20.27 -19.84 -20.99
CA LEU A 300 20.82 -19.96 -19.65
C LEU A 300 22.28 -20.42 -19.67
N GLY A 301 22.63 -21.36 -20.55
CA GLY A 301 24.01 -21.82 -20.74
C GLY A 301 24.95 -20.67 -21.12
N ARG A 302 24.58 -19.84 -22.10
CA ARG A 302 25.37 -18.66 -22.50
C ARG A 302 25.49 -17.62 -21.38
N LEU A 303 24.42 -17.41 -20.61
CA LEU A 303 24.45 -16.52 -19.45
C LEU A 303 25.41 -17.03 -18.39
N GLN A 304 25.35 -18.32 -18.05
CA GLN A 304 26.19 -18.96 -17.06
C GLN A 304 27.69 -18.88 -17.42
N GLU A 305 28.05 -18.97 -18.70
CA GLU A 305 29.43 -18.81 -19.17
C GLU A 305 30.04 -17.45 -18.83
N HIS A 306 29.23 -16.38 -18.88
CA HIS A 306 29.68 -15.00 -18.67
C HIS A 306 29.36 -14.48 -17.26
N ARG A 307 28.42 -15.11 -16.56
CA ARG A 307 27.92 -14.74 -15.24
C ARG A 307 27.83 -15.99 -14.36
N PRO A 308 28.83 -16.23 -13.50
CA PRO A 308 28.70 -17.25 -12.46
C PRO A 308 27.40 -17.03 -11.68
N ASN A 309 26.70 -18.11 -11.34
CA ASN A 309 25.41 -18.13 -10.63
C ASN A 309 24.18 -17.68 -11.43
N ALA A 310 24.26 -17.50 -12.75
CA ALA A 310 23.10 -17.11 -13.55
C ALA A 310 21.89 -18.06 -13.36
N TYR A 311 22.13 -19.37 -13.28
CA TYR A 311 21.08 -20.35 -13.00
C TYR A 311 20.41 -20.11 -11.64
N ASP A 312 21.22 -19.94 -10.58
CA ASP A 312 20.70 -19.73 -9.22
C ASP A 312 19.98 -18.39 -9.09
N TYR A 313 20.42 -17.36 -9.82
CA TYR A 313 19.72 -16.08 -9.85
C TYR A 313 18.34 -16.23 -10.47
N ILE A 314 18.19 -16.95 -11.59
CA ILE A 314 16.87 -17.18 -12.23
C ILE A 314 15.97 -18.10 -11.41
N SER A 315 16.52 -19.18 -10.84
CA SER A 315 15.73 -20.20 -10.14
C SER A 315 15.43 -19.84 -8.69
N ASN A 316 16.35 -19.14 -8.01
CA ASN A 316 16.30 -18.87 -6.58
C ASN A 316 16.62 -17.39 -6.23
N PRO A 317 15.98 -16.38 -6.87
CA PRO A 317 16.32 -14.97 -6.65
C PRO A 317 16.19 -14.53 -5.19
N LYS A 318 15.24 -15.11 -4.44
CA LYS A 318 15.03 -14.86 -2.99
C LYS A 318 16.29 -15.15 -2.15
N GLN A 319 17.12 -16.11 -2.57
CA GLN A 319 18.32 -16.52 -1.82
C GLN A 319 19.54 -15.62 -2.11
N HIS A 320 19.44 -14.73 -3.10
CA HIS A 320 20.55 -13.91 -3.61
C HIS A 320 20.27 -12.40 -3.53
N LEU A 321 19.42 -11.97 -2.60
CA LEU A 321 19.11 -10.55 -2.37
C LEU A 321 20.33 -9.74 -1.87
N ASP A 322 21.36 -10.42 -1.35
CA ASP A 322 22.65 -9.83 -1.01
C ASP A 322 23.45 -9.40 -2.25
N ASP A 323 23.23 -10.04 -3.41
CA ASP A 323 23.72 -9.63 -4.74
C ASP A 323 22.57 -9.19 -5.66
N ALA A 324 21.80 -8.20 -5.20
CA ALA A 324 20.66 -7.68 -5.95
C ALA A 324 21.00 -7.17 -7.37
N ASP A 325 22.21 -6.61 -7.57
CA ASP A 325 22.66 -6.18 -8.90
C ASP A 325 22.89 -7.37 -9.84
N GLY A 326 23.51 -8.44 -9.34
CA GLY A 326 23.66 -9.70 -10.07
C GLY A 326 22.31 -10.31 -10.46
N VAL A 327 21.38 -10.42 -9.51
CA VAL A 327 20.02 -10.94 -9.75
C VAL A 327 19.33 -10.14 -10.85
N CYS A 328 19.32 -8.81 -10.75
CA CYS A 328 18.69 -7.95 -11.74
C CYS A 328 19.32 -8.03 -13.12
N GLN A 329 20.66 -7.99 -13.20
CA GLN A 329 21.37 -8.05 -14.47
C GLN A 329 21.11 -9.36 -15.21
N VAL A 330 21.11 -10.48 -14.49
CA VAL A 330 20.82 -11.79 -15.09
C VAL A 330 19.38 -11.87 -15.58
N HIS A 331 18.38 -11.46 -14.80
CA HIS A 331 16.97 -11.51 -15.25
C HIS A 331 16.68 -10.58 -16.42
N VAL A 332 17.19 -9.34 -16.38
CA VAL A 332 17.00 -8.37 -17.47
C VAL A 332 17.61 -8.90 -18.77
N GLU A 333 18.82 -9.45 -18.72
CA GLU A 333 19.46 -10.02 -19.92
C GLU A 333 18.76 -11.30 -20.38
N PHE A 334 18.33 -12.15 -19.45
CA PHE A 334 17.58 -13.36 -19.75
C PHE A 334 16.26 -13.04 -20.47
N TYR A 335 15.41 -12.17 -19.92
CA TYR A 335 14.18 -11.74 -20.56
C TYR A 335 14.42 -11.09 -21.92
N ARG A 336 15.47 -10.28 -22.05
CA ARG A 336 15.87 -9.67 -23.33
C ARG A 336 16.21 -10.73 -24.38
N GLN A 337 16.96 -11.77 -24.02
CA GLN A 337 17.32 -12.84 -24.96
C GLN A 337 16.12 -13.72 -25.33
N VAL A 338 15.24 -14.04 -24.37
CA VAL A 338 14.02 -14.80 -24.64
C VAL A 338 13.08 -14.02 -25.57
N LEU A 339 12.88 -12.72 -25.32
CA LEU A 339 12.05 -11.84 -26.13
C LEU A 339 12.64 -11.53 -27.52
N ALA A 340 13.94 -11.81 -27.74
CA ALA A 340 14.59 -11.68 -29.04
C ALA A 340 14.37 -12.90 -29.96
N LEU A 341 13.84 -14.00 -29.44
CA LEU A 341 13.44 -15.15 -30.25
C LEU A 341 12.27 -14.78 -31.19
N PRO A 342 12.08 -15.49 -32.32
CA PRO A 342 10.88 -15.32 -33.14
C PRO A 342 9.60 -15.44 -32.31
N ALA A 343 8.61 -14.57 -32.52
CA ALA A 343 7.47 -14.40 -31.63
C ALA A 343 6.78 -15.71 -31.17
N PRO A 344 6.52 -16.71 -32.03
CA PRO A 344 5.95 -17.99 -31.58
C PRO A 344 6.86 -18.76 -30.60
N ARG A 345 8.18 -18.73 -30.82
CA ARG A 345 9.16 -19.38 -29.94
C ARG A 345 9.35 -18.62 -28.63
N ALA A 346 9.39 -17.30 -28.68
CA ALA A 346 9.45 -16.45 -27.49
C ALA A 346 8.23 -16.74 -26.59
N GLY A 347 7.03 -16.74 -27.15
CA GLY A 347 5.82 -17.04 -26.38
C GLY A 347 5.83 -18.44 -25.75
N GLU A 348 6.25 -19.48 -26.47
CA GLU A 348 6.38 -20.83 -25.92
C GLU A 348 7.44 -20.94 -24.82
N ALA A 349 8.59 -20.27 -24.97
CA ALA A 349 9.62 -20.20 -23.95
C ALA A 349 9.13 -19.44 -22.70
N LEU A 350 8.39 -18.36 -22.88
CA LEU A 350 7.82 -17.55 -21.79
C LEU A 350 6.79 -18.32 -20.95
N ARG A 351 5.99 -19.21 -21.57
CA ARG A 351 5.07 -20.12 -20.86
C ARG A 351 5.80 -21.02 -19.86
N LEU A 352 7.04 -21.41 -20.16
CA LEU A 352 7.84 -22.33 -19.36
C LEU A 352 8.60 -21.65 -18.23
N LEU A 353 8.77 -20.31 -18.24
CA LEU A 353 9.56 -19.62 -17.24
C LEU A 353 9.15 -19.89 -15.79
N PRO A 354 7.84 -19.94 -15.44
CA PRO A 354 7.44 -20.24 -14.08
C PRO A 354 7.92 -21.62 -13.59
N THR A 355 8.14 -22.59 -14.49
CA THR A 355 8.65 -23.91 -14.12
C THR A 355 10.16 -23.91 -13.85
N TYR A 356 10.92 -23.01 -14.45
CA TYR A 356 12.36 -22.83 -14.16
C TYR A 356 12.58 -22.12 -12.81
N ALA A 357 11.66 -21.24 -12.41
CA ALA A 357 11.71 -20.56 -11.11
C ALA A 357 11.29 -21.43 -9.92
N GLN A 358 10.72 -22.63 -10.15
CA GLN A 358 10.26 -23.55 -9.10
C GLN A 358 11.05 -24.86 -9.02
N GLY A 359 12.10 -25.03 -9.84
CA GLY A 359 12.78 -26.32 -9.98
C GLY A 359 14.25 -26.19 -10.37
N GLY A 360 15.08 -25.86 -9.38
CA GLY A 360 16.50 -26.22 -9.29
C GLY A 360 16.76 -26.85 -7.94
#